data_AF-A0A933U2K5-F1
#
_entry.id   AF-A0A933U2K5-F1
#
_cell.length_a   1.000
_cell.length_b   1.000
_cell.length_c   1.000
_cell.angle_alpha   90.00
_cell.angle_beta   90.00
_cell.angle_gamma   90.00
#
_symmetry.space_group_name_H-M   'P 1'
#
loop_
_entity.id
_entity.type
_entity.pdbx_description
1 polymer ?
#
loop_
_entity_poly.entity_id
_entity_poly.type
_entity_poly.pdbx_seq_one_letter_code
_entity_poly.pdbx_strand_id
1 'polypeptide(L)'
;MSSQNPQEEPFSEANLESPEYRERLMRKLNCLIAVLEVATAKVKKSLDGPAADVERLARIRTNLQSTLDVCLRARAALERREALPRDLPENLTRVMQETQSAVAPDARQPKNLPRGARIELRSVEERRRFQRMGSIDRRTIALVDFEDLSRRLQS
;
A
#
# COMPACT_ATOMS: atom_id res chain seq x y z
N MET A 1 11.70 -16.86 23.00
CA MET A 1 11.59 -15.41 23.23
C MET A 1 11.09 -14.78 21.94
N SER A 2 9.80 -14.40 21.87
CA SER A 2 9.13 -14.17 20.58
C SER A 2 8.62 -12.73 20.44
N SER A 3 9.28 -11.99 19.56
CA SER A 3 8.91 -10.63 19.15
C SER A 3 7.93 -10.66 17.97
N GLN A 4 6.62 -10.66 18.21
CA GLN A 4 5.57 -10.27 17.25
C GLN A 4 5.66 -8.78 16.81
N ASN A 5 4.93 -8.43 15.77
CA ASN A 5 4.97 -7.11 15.17
C ASN A 5 3.52 -6.61 14.92
N PRO A 6 3.09 -5.32 15.02
CA PRO A 6 1.69 -4.96 15.24
C PRO A 6 1.12 -4.17 14.05
N GLN A 7 0.15 -4.75 13.36
CA GLN A 7 -0.84 -4.05 12.53
C GLN A 7 -0.56 -3.88 11.03
N GLU A 8 -0.22 -4.95 10.29
CA GLU A 8 -0.75 -4.96 8.92
C GLU A 8 -2.19 -5.41 9.11
N GLU A 9 -3.10 -4.44 9.22
CA GLU A 9 -4.51 -4.76 8.99
C GLU A 9 -4.61 -5.40 7.61
N PRO A 10 -5.26 -6.57 7.51
CA PRO A 10 -5.39 -7.25 6.23
C PRO A 10 -6.00 -6.28 5.21
N PHE A 11 -5.39 -6.21 4.03
CA PHE A 11 -5.90 -5.43 2.91
C PHE A 11 -7.39 -5.75 2.72
N SER A 12 -8.25 -4.74 2.93
CA SER A 12 -9.69 -4.82 2.71
C SER A 12 -10.06 -3.74 1.71
N GLU A 13 -10.85 -4.12 0.70
CA GLU A 13 -11.37 -3.18 -0.30
C GLU A 13 -12.32 -2.13 0.32
N ALA A 14 -12.81 -2.37 1.55
CA ALA A 14 -13.51 -1.37 2.34
C ALA A 14 -12.56 -0.29 2.93
N ASN A 15 -11.27 -0.59 3.15
CA ASN A 15 -10.29 0.40 3.63
C ASN A 15 -9.94 1.42 2.54
N LEU A 16 -10.17 1.05 1.30
CA LEU A 16 -10.06 1.93 0.16
C LEU A 16 -11.16 3.03 0.20
N GLU A 17 -12.27 2.84 0.90
CA GLU A 17 -13.26 3.90 1.16
C GLU A 17 -12.80 4.90 2.23
N SER A 18 -11.79 4.54 3.04
CA SER A 18 -11.17 5.47 4.00
C SER A 18 -10.22 6.43 3.27
N PRO A 19 -10.45 7.76 3.35
CA PRO A 19 -9.58 8.75 2.71
C PRO A 19 -8.15 8.69 3.27
N GLU A 20 -7.99 8.42 4.56
CA GLU A 20 -6.69 8.35 5.23
C GLU A 20 -5.83 7.15 4.77
N TYR A 21 -6.47 6.00 4.55
CA TYR A 21 -5.78 4.81 4.05
C TYR A 21 -5.36 5.00 2.60
N ARG A 22 -6.22 5.62 1.78
CA ARG A 22 -5.92 5.98 0.39
C ARG A 22 -4.75 6.95 0.30
N GLU A 23 -4.71 8.01 1.10
CA GLU A 23 -3.58 8.93 1.13
C GLU A 23 -2.28 8.27 1.57
N ARG A 24 -2.35 7.37 2.56
CA ARG A 24 -1.18 6.61 3.02
C ARG A 24 -0.68 5.68 1.93
N LEU A 25 -1.58 5.02 1.22
CA LEU A 25 -1.25 4.14 0.10
C LEU A 25 -0.69 4.93 -1.09
N MET A 26 -1.29 6.07 -1.43
CA MET A 26 -0.78 6.99 -2.46
C MET A 26 0.62 7.50 -2.13
N ARG A 27 0.89 7.89 -0.87
CA ARG A 27 2.24 8.28 -0.44
C ARG A 27 3.27 7.16 -0.59
N LYS A 28 2.92 5.94 -0.14
CA LYS A 28 3.79 4.76 -0.30
C LYS A 28 4.05 4.45 -1.77
N LEU A 29 3.02 4.57 -2.59
CA LEU A 29 3.07 4.27 -4.01
C LEU A 29 3.86 5.33 -4.79
N ASN A 30 3.72 6.62 -4.46
CA ASN A 30 4.53 7.70 -5.01
C ASN A 30 6.01 7.56 -4.64
N CYS A 31 6.32 7.19 -3.40
CA CYS A 31 7.69 6.91 -2.97
C CYS A 31 8.29 5.73 -3.76
N LEU A 32 7.53 4.65 -3.93
CA LEU A 32 7.97 3.49 -4.70
C LEU A 32 8.21 3.83 -6.18
N ILE A 33 7.31 4.62 -6.80
CA ILE A 33 7.48 5.12 -8.17
C ILE A 33 8.79 5.91 -8.28
N ALA A 34 9.04 6.86 -7.37
CA ALA A 34 10.27 7.67 -7.40
C ALA A 34 11.53 6.81 -7.30
N VAL A 35 11.55 5.80 -6.42
CA VAL A 35 12.69 4.87 -6.30
C VAL A 35 12.88 4.03 -7.57
N LEU A 36 11.80 3.55 -8.18
CA LEU A 36 11.84 2.78 -9.43
C LEU A 36 12.32 3.61 -10.61
N GLU A 37 11.95 4.89 -10.69
CA GLU A 37 12.42 5.83 -11.71
C GLU A 37 13.92 6.08 -11.58
N VAL A 38 14.41 6.35 -10.36
CA VAL A 38 15.84 6.53 -10.08
C VAL A 38 16.62 5.25 -10.39
N ALA A 39 16.11 4.09 -10.00
CA ALA A 39 16.73 2.80 -10.30
C ALA A 39 16.81 2.56 -11.82
N THR A 40 15.74 2.88 -12.56
CA THR A 40 15.69 2.75 -14.02
C THR A 40 16.69 3.68 -14.70
N ALA A 41 16.78 4.94 -14.25
CA ALA A 41 17.77 5.90 -14.74
C ALA A 41 19.20 5.45 -14.47
N LYS A 42 19.46 4.88 -13.28
CA LYS A 42 20.76 4.33 -12.91
C LYS A 42 21.15 3.14 -13.80
N VAL A 43 20.21 2.24 -14.09
CA VAL A 43 20.43 1.09 -14.99
C VAL A 43 20.71 1.56 -16.43
N LYS A 44 19.98 2.58 -16.93
CA LYS A 44 20.28 3.19 -18.24
C LYS A 44 21.71 3.75 -18.29
N LYS A 45 22.10 4.53 -17.29
CA LYS A 45 23.47 5.06 -17.19
C LYS A 45 24.53 3.95 -17.08
N SER A 46 24.23 2.85 -16.41
CA SER A 46 25.12 1.69 -16.33
C SER A 46 25.22 0.91 -17.65
N LEU A 47 24.20 0.93 -18.50
CA LEU A 47 24.24 0.37 -19.85
C LEU A 47 25.14 1.17 -20.80
N ASP A 48 25.19 2.50 -20.63
CA ASP A 48 26.02 3.39 -21.45
C ASP A 48 27.51 3.38 -21.03
N GLY A 49 27.86 2.69 -19.93
CA GLY A 49 29.22 2.61 -19.41
C GLY A 49 30.09 1.56 -20.13
N PRO A 50 31.43 1.75 -20.16
CA PRO A 50 32.33 0.74 -20.70
C PRO A 50 32.30 -0.52 -19.83
N ALA A 51 32.26 -1.71 -20.48
CA ALA A 51 32.15 -3.03 -19.84
C ALA A 51 30.81 -3.34 -19.12
N ALA A 52 29.70 -2.76 -19.57
CA ALA A 52 28.37 -3.09 -19.05
C ALA A 52 27.98 -4.56 -19.31
N ASP A 53 27.47 -5.24 -18.28
CA ASP A 53 26.78 -6.53 -18.43
C ASP A 53 25.40 -6.29 -19.04
N VAL A 54 25.38 -6.14 -20.36
CA VAL A 54 24.20 -5.69 -21.13
C VAL A 54 23.01 -6.61 -20.93
N GLU A 55 23.22 -7.92 -20.91
CA GLU A 55 22.14 -8.90 -20.78
C GLU A 55 21.47 -8.83 -19.41
N ARG A 56 22.27 -8.82 -18.34
CA ARG A 56 21.76 -8.69 -16.98
C ARG A 56 21.06 -7.35 -16.77
N LEU A 57 21.67 -6.25 -17.22
CA LEU A 57 21.12 -4.91 -17.07
C LEU A 57 19.83 -4.73 -17.90
N ALA A 58 19.73 -5.33 -19.09
CA ALA A 58 18.50 -5.34 -19.88
C ALA A 58 17.37 -6.07 -19.16
N ARG A 59 17.63 -7.24 -18.55
CA ARG A 59 16.64 -7.97 -17.74
C ARG A 59 16.20 -7.18 -16.51
N ILE A 60 17.15 -6.57 -15.80
CA ILE A 60 16.85 -5.70 -14.65
C ILE A 60 15.98 -4.52 -15.08
N ARG A 61 16.31 -3.85 -16.20
CA ARG A 61 15.52 -2.75 -16.75
C ARG A 61 14.08 -3.18 -17.06
N THR A 62 13.88 -4.33 -17.69
CA THR A 62 12.53 -4.85 -18.00
C THR A 62 11.71 -5.12 -16.74
N ASN A 63 12.32 -5.68 -15.69
CA ASN A 63 11.64 -5.94 -14.42
C ASN A 63 11.28 -4.64 -13.69
N LEU A 64 12.20 -3.67 -13.67
CA LEU A 64 11.94 -2.34 -13.09
C LEU A 64 10.82 -1.62 -13.83
N GLN A 65 10.84 -1.64 -15.17
CA GLN A 65 9.81 -1.01 -16.00
C GLN A 65 8.44 -1.67 -15.79
N SER A 66 8.37 -3.01 -15.81
CA SER A 66 7.12 -3.75 -15.56
C SER A 66 6.53 -3.42 -14.18
N THR A 67 7.39 -3.30 -13.16
CA THR A 67 6.97 -2.93 -11.80
C THR A 67 6.48 -1.49 -11.74
N LEU A 68 7.17 -0.57 -12.41
CA LEU A 68 6.79 0.83 -12.51
C LEU A 68 5.42 0.98 -13.18
N ASP A 69 5.18 0.25 -14.28
CA ASP A 69 3.90 0.27 -15.00
C ASP A 69 2.73 -0.24 -14.14
N VAL A 70 2.97 -1.24 -13.28
CA VAL A 70 1.99 -1.69 -12.29
C VAL A 70 1.73 -0.61 -11.25
N CYS A 71 2.79 0.03 -10.73
CA CYS A 71 2.65 1.10 -9.75
C CYS A 71 1.87 2.30 -10.33
N LEU A 72 2.17 2.73 -11.56
CA LEU A 72 1.47 3.82 -12.24
C LEU A 72 -0.02 3.49 -12.46
N ARG A 73 -0.34 2.25 -12.86
CA ARG A 73 -1.74 1.81 -12.99
C ARG A 73 -2.47 1.79 -11.65
N ALA A 74 -1.82 1.32 -10.59
CA ALA A 74 -2.35 1.36 -9.24
C ALA A 74 -2.55 2.81 -8.75
N ARG A 75 -1.64 3.72 -9.09
CA ARG A 75 -1.81 5.17 -8.85
C ARG A 75 -3.06 5.70 -9.52
N ALA A 76 -3.22 5.43 -10.83
CA ALA A 76 -4.37 5.90 -11.59
C ALA A 76 -5.69 5.30 -11.08
N ALA A 77 -5.71 4.05 -10.62
CA ALA A 77 -6.87 3.45 -9.97
C ALA A 77 -7.17 4.10 -8.60
N LEU A 78 -6.10 4.43 -7.86
CA LEU A 78 -6.16 5.19 -6.61
C LEU A 78 -6.31 6.70 -6.80
N GLU A 79 -6.36 7.24 -8.01
CA GLU A 79 -6.71 8.64 -8.27
C GLU A 79 -8.17 8.72 -8.72
N ARG A 80 -8.65 7.77 -9.52
CA ARG A 80 -10.00 7.67 -10.10
C ARG A 80 -11.19 7.43 -9.12
N ARG A 81 -11.10 7.78 -7.83
CA ARG A 81 -12.28 7.76 -6.92
C ARG A 81 -13.09 9.06 -6.94
N GLU A 82 -13.55 9.46 -8.13
CA GLU A 82 -14.74 10.32 -8.28
C GLU A 82 -15.70 9.56 -9.20
N ALA A 83 -16.95 9.37 -8.74
CA ALA A 83 -18.07 8.59 -9.32
C ALA A 83 -17.75 7.62 -10.49
N LEU A 84 -17.98 6.31 -10.28
CA LEU A 84 -17.91 5.29 -11.33
C LEU A 84 -18.69 5.75 -12.58
N PRO A 85 -18.09 5.73 -13.79
CA PRO A 85 -18.84 5.85 -15.04
C PRO A 85 -19.86 4.72 -15.15
N ARG A 86 -21.07 5.02 -15.62
CA ARG A 86 -22.20 4.07 -15.72
C ARG A 86 -21.96 2.87 -16.64
N ASP A 87 -20.86 2.84 -17.38
CA ASP A 87 -20.57 1.83 -18.39
C ASP A 87 -19.42 0.89 -17.96
N LEU A 88 -19.53 0.26 -16.78
CA LEU A 88 -18.54 -0.73 -16.35
C LEU A 88 -18.86 -2.13 -16.95
N PRO A 89 -17.85 -2.86 -17.50
CA PRO A 89 -18.04 -4.19 -18.08
C PRO A 89 -18.55 -5.23 -17.07
N GLU A 90 -19.49 -6.09 -17.50
CA GLU A 90 -20.19 -7.10 -16.70
C GLU A 90 -19.27 -8.04 -15.90
N ASN A 91 -18.05 -8.25 -16.39
CA ASN A 91 -17.02 -9.07 -15.77
C ASN A 91 -16.47 -8.51 -14.45
N LEU A 92 -16.54 -7.20 -14.21
CA LEU A 92 -16.20 -6.60 -12.91
C LEU A 92 -17.36 -6.68 -11.90
N THR A 93 -18.60 -6.63 -12.40
CA THR A 93 -19.81 -6.75 -11.57
C THR A 93 -19.92 -8.14 -10.94
N ARG A 94 -19.53 -9.20 -11.66
CA ARG A 94 -19.52 -10.57 -11.12
C ARG A 94 -18.53 -10.80 -9.97
N VAL A 95 -17.31 -10.23 -10.06
CA VAL A 95 -16.28 -10.37 -9.01
C VAL A 95 -16.72 -9.71 -7.71
N MET A 96 -17.44 -8.59 -7.80
CA MET A 96 -18.02 -7.89 -6.64
C MET A 96 -19.19 -8.64 -6.00
N GLN A 97 -20.02 -9.34 -6.79
CA GLN A 97 -21.13 -10.14 -6.26
C GLN A 97 -20.66 -11.40 -5.53
N GLU A 98 -19.57 -12.02 -5.99
CA GLU A 98 -18.94 -13.17 -5.31
C GLU A 98 -18.33 -12.78 -3.95
N THR A 99 -17.84 -11.54 -3.80
CA THR A 99 -17.28 -11.03 -2.53
C THR A 99 -18.35 -10.61 -1.52
N GLN A 100 -19.53 -10.22 -1.98
CA GLN A 100 -20.65 -9.81 -1.11
C GLN A 100 -21.40 -11.00 -0.49
N SER A 101 -21.37 -12.19 -1.11
CA SER A 101 -22.15 -13.36 -0.67
C SER A 101 -21.47 -14.22 0.41
N ALA A 102 -20.25 -13.89 0.85
CA ALA A 102 -19.51 -14.68 1.86
C ALA A 102 -19.84 -14.30 3.32
N VAL A 103 -20.91 -13.54 3.58
CA VAL A 103 -21.38 -13.21 4.93
C VAL A 103 -22.34 -14.29 5.43
N ALA A 104 -21.79 -15.47 5.75
CA ALA A 104 -22.45 -16.45 6.61
C ALA A 104 -21.41 -16.99 7.62
N PRO A 105 -21.76 -17.12 8.91
CA PRO A 105 -20.85 -17.60 9.92
C PRO A 105 -20.85 -19.13 9.90
N ASP A 106 -20.02 -19.74 9.05
CA ASP A 106 -19.60 -21.11 9.31
C ASP A 106 -18.20 -21.41 8.78
N ALA A 107 -17.50 -22.23 9.54
CA ALA A 107 -16.08 -22.49 9.47
C ALA A 107 -15.63 -23.08 8.13
N ARG A 108 -15.11 -22.24 7.22
CA ARG A 108 -14.15 -22.66 6.19
C ARG A 108 -13.09 -21.59 5.99
N GLN A 109 -11.84 -21.92 6.36
CA GLN A 109 -10.65 -21.09 6.16
C GLN A 109 -10.66 -20.41 4.78
N PRO A 110 -10.50 -19.07 4.70
CA PRO A 110 -10.15 -18.45 3.43
C PRO A 110 -8.71 -18.88 3.11
N LYS A 111 -8.57 -19.81 2.16
CA LYS A 111 -7.29 -20.42 1.79
C LYS A 111 -6.25 -19.43 1.22
N ASN A 112 -6.57 -18.15 1.03
CA ASN A 112 -5.71 -17.20 0.33
C ASN A 112 -5.77 -15.79 0.96
N LEU A 113 -4.91 -15.49 1.93
CA LEU A 113 -4.57 -14.10 2.30
C LEU A 113 -3.42 -13.60 1.41
N PRO A 114 -3.43 -12.33 0.96
CA PRO A 114 -2.38 -11.79 0.11
C PRO A 114 -1.02 -11.78 0.83
N ARG A 115 0.05 -12.01 0.07
CA ARG A 115 1.43 -12.03 0.58
C ARG A 115 1.84 -10.60 0.97
N GLY A 116 2.02 -10.32 2.27
CA GLY A 116 2.47 -9.01 2.79
C GLY A 116 1.47 -8.27 3.70
N ALA A 117 0.74 -9.00 4.55
CA ALA A 117 -0.21 -8.45 5.54
C ALA A 117 0.16 -8.79 7.01
N ARG A 118 1.45 -8.90 7.35
CA ARG A 118 2.00 -8.86 8.72
C ARG A 118 3.06 -7.73 8.90
N ILE A 119 2.75 -6.66 9.67
CA ILE A 119 3.70 -5.55 10.00
C ILE A 119 4.96 -6.10 10.68
N GLU A 120 6.07 -5.34 10.63
CA GLU A 120 7.32 -5.58 11.38
C GLU A 120 7.62 -4.50 12.48
N LEU A 121 7.75 -4.83 13.79
CA LEU A 121 8.26 -4.01 14.92
C LEU A 121 9.74 -4.25 15.11
N ARG A 122 10.36 -3.25 15.72
CA ARG A 122 11.76 -3.27 16.07
C ARG A 122 12.01 -3.80 17.49
N SER A 123 11.02 -3.82 18.40
CA SER A 123 11.21 -4.42 19.75
C SER A 123 9.95 -4.93 20.49
N VAL A 124 10.16 -5.72 21.56
CA VAL A 124 9.08 -6.20 22.46
C VAL A 124 8.48 -5.07 23.30
N GLU A 125 9.32 -4.13 23.75
CA GLU A 125 8.88 -2.97 24.54
C GLU A 125 7.99 -2.05 23.71
N GLU A 126 8.33 -1.91 22.43
CA GLU A 126 7.53 -1.21 21.44
C GLU A 126 6.14 -1.88 21.31
N ARG A 127 6.08 -3.22 21.20
CA ARG A 127 4.78 -3.92 21.18
C ARG A 127 3.95 -3.66 22.42
N ARG A 128 4.57 -3.70 23.60
CA ARG A 128 3.86 -3.46 24.88
C ARG A 128 3.39 -2.01 25.01
N ARG A 129 4.07 -1.04 24.37
CA ARG A 129 3.59 0.34 24.25
C ARG A 129 2.38 0.40 23.35
N PHE A 130 2.47 -0.14 22.13
CA PHE A 130 1.37 -0.13 21.15
C PHE A 130 0.12 -0.87 21.65
N GLN A 131 0.27 -1.99 22.36
CA GLN A 131 -0.85 -2.69 22.97
C GLN A 131 -1.55 -1.88 24.07
N ARG A 132 -0.83 -1.02 24.81
CA ARG A 132 -1.41 -0.20 25.89
C ARG A 132 -2.13 1.06 25.39
N MET A 133 -1.80 1.55 24.20
CA MET A 133 -2.42 2.75 23.63
C MET A 133 -3.82 2.50 23.05
N GLY A 134 -4.17 1.23 22.76
CA GLY A 134 -5.46 0.86 22.17
C GLY A 134 -5.62 1.34 20.72
N SER A 135 -6.79 1.07 20.14
CA SER A 135 -7.16 1.57 18.81
C SER A 135 -7.42 3.07 18.85
N ILE A 136 -6.87 3.84 17.90
CA ILE A 136 -7.20 5.27 17.75
C ILE A 136 -8.62 5.38 17.20
N ASP A 137 -9.53 5.99 17.97
CA ASP A 137 -10.92 6.23 17.55
C ASP A 137 -11.08 7.59 16.85
N ARG A 138 -12.13 7.72 16.03
CA ARG A 138 -12.46 8.94 15.27
C ARG A 138 -12.62 10.16 16.17
N ARG A 139 -13.09 9.98 17.40
CA ARG A 139 -13.23 11.07 18.39
C ARG A 139 -11.89 11.64 18.82
N THR A 140 -10.87 10.80 18.99
CA THR A 140 -9.52 11.24 19.36
C THR A 140 -8.91 12.11 18.27
N ILE A 141 -9.15 11.78 17.00
CA ILE A 141 -8.67 12.53 15.84
C ILE A 141 -9.38 13.89 15.76
N ALA A 142 -10.70 13.91 15.96
CA ALA A 142 -11.50 15.14 15.91
C ALA A 142 -11.14 16.17 17.00
N LEU A 143 -10.52 15.73 18.10
CA LEU A 143 -10.11 16.60 19.22
C LEU A 143 -8.68 17.15 19.06
N VAL A 144 -7.94 16.75 18.04
CA VAL A 144 -6.57 17.23 17.81
C VAL A 144 -6.62 18.54 17.02
N ASP A 145 -6.00 19.59 17.56
CA ASP A 145 -5.76 20.84 16.84
C ASP A 145 -4.56 20.67 15.90
N PHE A 146 -4.86 20.45 14.62
CA PHE A 146 -3.87 20.24 13.58
C PHE A 146 -3.09 21.51 13.21
N GLU A 147 -3.66 22.69 13.46
CA GLU A 147 -2.98 23.97 13.19
C GLU A 147 -1.95 24.27 14.28
N ASP A 148 -2.25 23.99 15.55
CA ASP A 148 -1.25 24.09 16.61
C ASP A 148 -0.14 23.05 16.45
N LEU A 149 -0.51 21.81 16.08
CA LEU A 149 0.45 20.76 15.81
C LEU A 149 1.37 21.11 14.63
N SER A 150 0.83 21.70 13.56
CA SER A 150 1.62 22.10 12.38
C SER A 150 2.66 23.17 12.75
N ARG A 151 2.26 24.17 13.55
CA ARG A 151 3.16 25.23 14.03
C ARG A 151 4.31 24.69 14.87
N ARG A 152 4.03 23.74 15.78
CA ARG A 152 5.05 23.13 16.65
C ARG A 152 6.04 22.23 15.91
N LEU A 153 5.65 21.71 14.75
CA LEU A 153 6.52 20.86 13.92
C LEU A 153 7.37 21.67 12.93
N GLN A 154 7.02 22.93 12.68
CA GLN A 154 7.76 23.84 11.79
C GLN A 154 8.79 24.73 12.53
N SER A 155 8.78 24.73 13.87
CA SER A 155 9.83 25.35 14.72
C SER A 155 10.98 24.40 14.99
#